data_AF-A0A831UW97-F1
#
_entry.id   AF-A0A831UW97-F1
#
_cell.length_a   1.000
_cell.length_b   1.000
_cell.length_c   1.000
_cell.angle_alpha   90.00
_cell.angle_beta   90.00
_cell.angle_gamma   90.00
#
_symmetry.space_group_name_H-M   'P 1'
#
loop_
_entity.id
_entity.type
_entity.pdbx_description
1 polymer ?
#
loop_
_entity_poly.entity_id
_entity_poly.type
_entity_poly.pdbx_seq_one_letter_code
_entity_poly.pdbx_strand_id
1 'polypeptide(L)'
;MQIFRPYVDWHKSAWALDDRRLGKQRVEAKQVILAILRRMGVLNDGRRGWLNHPIVLMYYNDGRPYLDDLVGYFNATVAEWRSRGFANNISLADVEPLIRSVRGAAGTPITHVHEVEYRRILLLKEPCHYLRRFSGEELEEVFNTEPVPIKGVNTWIFDVYDSYRRLIDELKSGRTVCSSIFPKAPSRASRSIGGRSRAP
;
A
#
# COMPACT_ATOMS: atom_id res chain seq x y z
N MET A 1 5.83 -1.16 -4.34
CA MET A 1 5.70 -0.12 -3.31
C MET A 1 4.24 0.26 -3.25
N GLN A 2 3.60 0.10 -2.11
CA GLN A 2 2.20 0.45 -1.91
C GLN A 2 2.04 1.11 -0.53
N ILE A 3 1.06 1.99 -0.41
CA ILE A 3 0.60 2.50 0.88
C ILE A 3 -0.81 1.93 1.10
N PHE A 4 -1.15 1.54 2.33
CA PHE A 4 -2.48 1.07 2.71
C PHE A 4 -3.08 2.02 3.75
N ARG A 5 -4.08 2.82 3.36
CA ARG A 5 -4.76 3.78 4.24
C ARG A 5 -6.27 3.52 4.26
N PRO A 6 -6.74 2.40 4.87
CA PRO A 6 -8.17 2.12 4.96
C PRO A 6 -8.93 3.17 5.79
N TYR A 7 -8.20 4.08 6.44
CA TYR A 7 -8.72 5.25 7.14
C TYR A 7 -7.84 6.48 6.89
N VAL A 8 -8.45 7.66 6.86
CA VAL A 8 -7.72 8.93 6.92
C VAL A 8 -6.86 8.99 8.18
N ASP A 9 -7.39 8.52 9.32
CA ASP A 9 -6.64 8.42 10.56
C ASP A 9 -5.46 7.43 10.46
N TRP A 10 -4.27 7.90 10.84
CA TRP A 10 -3.02 7.15 10.73
C TRP A 10 -2.99 5.93 11.64
N HIS A 11 -3.47 6.08 12.88
CA HIS A 11 -3.43 5.05 13.90
C HIS A 11 -4.46 3.97 13.60
N LYS A 12 -5.69 4.35 13.24
CA LYS A 12 -6.74 3.42 12.79
C LYS A 12 -6.30 2.66 11.54
N SER A 13 -5.63 3.33 10.59
CA SER A 13 -5.03 2.67 9.43
C SER A 13 -3.99 1.63 9.82
N ALA A 14 -3.01 1.97 10.66
CA ALA A 14 -1.98 1.03 11.09
C ALA A 14 -2.57 -0.17 11.87
N TRP A 15 -3.47 0.12 12.82
CA TRP A 15 -4.21 -0.85 13.62
C TRP A 15 -4.98 -1.85 12.76
N ALA A 16 -5.59 -1.40 11.65
CA ALA A 16 -6.37 -2.24 10.76
C ALA A 16 -5.55 -3.37 10.10
N LEU A 17 -4.27 -3.12 9.83
CA LEU A 17 -3.46 -4.02 9.01
C LEU A 17 -3.13 -5.33 9.72
N ASP A 18 -3.07 -6.42 8.95
CA ASP A 18 -2.39 -7.64 9.40
C ASP A 18 -0.89 -7.40 9.53
N ASP A 19 -0.20 -8.25 10.30
CA ASP A 19 1.22 -8.07 10.63
C ASP A 19 2.11 -8.01 9.39
N ARG A 20 1.82 -8.83 8.37
CA ARG A 20 2.63 -8.87 7.14
C ARG A 20 2.55 -7.54 6.41
N ARG A 21 1.36 -6.94 6.29
CA ARG A 21 1.18 -5.64 5.63
C ARG A 21 1.70 -4.51 6.51
N LEU A 22 1.41 -4.50 7.81
CA LEU A 22 1.93 -3.51 8.75
C LEU A 22 3.47 -3.45 8.72
N GLY A 23 4.13 -4.60 8.77
CA GLY A 23 5.59 -4.69 8.69
C GLY A 23 6.17 -4.07 7.41
N LYS A 24 5.49 -4.29 6.27
CA LYS A 24 5.87 -3.67 4.99
C LYS A 24 5.62 -2.17 4.96
N GLN A 25 4.54 -1.67 5.57
CA GLN A 25 4.19 -0.26 5.52
C GLN A 25 5.24 0.65 6.15
N ARG A 26 5.96 0.20 7.18
CA ARG A 26 7.13 0.93 7.72
C ARG A 26 8.20 1.16 6.64
N VAL A 27 8.52 0.12 5.87
CA VAL A 27 9.53 0.17 4.80
C VAL A 27 9.02 1.02 3.63
N GLU A 28 7.79 0.75 3.16
CA GLU A 28 7.23 1.37 1.96
C GLU A 28 6.93 2.85 2.19
N ALA A 29 6.45 3.26 3.38
CA ALA A 29 6.26 4.68 3.72
C ALA A 29 7.59 5.45 3.69
N LYS A 30 8.66 4.91 4.31
CA LYS A 30 9.99 5.52 4.21
C LYS A 30 10.46 5.58 2.75
N GLN A 31 10.25 4.54 1.95
CA GLN A 31 10.63 4.55 0.53
C GLN A 31 9.91 5.64 -0.27
N VAL A 32 8.61 5.85 -0.03
CA VAL A 32 7.85 6.95 -0.66
C VAL A 32 8.40 8.31 -0.23
N ILE A 33 8.65 8.52 1.07
CA ILE A 33 9.28 9.76 1.58
C ILE A 33 10.61 10.02 0.85
N LEU A 34 11.50 9.02 0.82
CA LEU A 34 12.80 9.15 0.15
C LEU A 34 12.65 9.44 -1.35
N ALA A 35 11.68 8.82 -2.03
CA ALA A 35 11.42 9.09 -3.45
C ALA A 35 10.92 10.53 -3.67
N ILE A 36 10.08 11.06 -2.79
CA ILE A 36 9.64 12.46 -2.82
C ILE A 36 10.82 13.40 -2.58
N LEU A 37 11.65 13.16 -1.55
CA LEU A 37 12.82 14.01 -1.27
C LEU A 37 13.81 14.04 -2.44
N ARG A 38 14.02 12.89 -3.11
CA ARG A 38 14.83 12.85 -4.35
C ARG A 38 14.19 13.62 -5.48
N ARG A 39 12.87 13.50 -5.66
CA ARG A 39 12.11 14.21 -6.69
C ARG A 39 12.14 15.73 -6.46
N MET A 40 12.15 16.17 -5.21
CA MET A 40 12.32 17.57 -4.80
C MET A 40 13.76 18.08 -4.97
N GLY A 41 14.73 17.21 -5.28
CA GLY A 41 16.14 17.56 -5.43
C GLY A 41 16.91 17.81 -4.12
N VAL A 42 16.26 17.59 -2.96
CA VAL A 42 16.87 17.82 -1.63
C VAL A 42 17.63 16.60 -1.10
N LEU A 43 17.37 15.41 -1.67
CA LEU A 43 18.12 14.18 -1.38
C LEU A 43 18.87 13.72 -2.64
N ASN A 44 20.20 13.79 -2.61
CA ASN A 44 21.07 13.44 -3.74
C ASN A 44 21.97 12.24 -3.37
N ASP A 45 21.41 11.03 -3.39
CA ASP A 45 22.10 9.79 -3.03
C ASP A 45 22.43 8.89 -4.24
N GLY A 46 22.37 9.46 -5.46
CA GLY A 46 22.62 8.75 -6.72
C GLY A 46 21.52 7.79 -7.16
N ARG A 47 20.46 7.59 -6.37
CA ARG A 47 19.35 6.68 -6.71
C ARG A 47 18.27 7.43 -7.50
N ARG A 48 17.69 6.77 -8.51
CA ARG A 48 16.60 7.33 -9.34
C ARG A 48 15.35 6.45 -9.42
N GLY A 49 15.31 5.35 -8.68
CA GLY A 49 14.19 4.43 -8.69
C GLY A 49 12.90 5.05 -8.14
N TRP A 50 11.76 4.68 -8.72
CA TRP A 50 10.41 4.93 -8.20
C TRP A 50 9.91 6.39 -8.20
N LEU A 51 10.67 7.34 -8.75
CA LEU A 51 10.28 8.77 -8.78
C LEU A 51 8.95 9.04 -9.50
N ASN A 52 8.60 8.20 -10.48
CA ASN A 52 7.36 8.27 -11.26
C ASN A 52 6.35 7.19 -10.82
N HIS A 53 6.57 6.53 -9.69
CA HIS A 53 5.61 5.57 -9.18
C HIS A 53 4.31 6.29 -8.80
N PRO A 54 3.12 5.78 -9.17
CA PRO A 54 1.89 6.55 -8.97
C PRO A 54 1.62 6.96 -7.52
N ILE A 55 1.94 6.11 -6.53
CA ILE A 55 1.82 6.49 -5.12
C ILE A 55 2.76 7.64 -4.72
N VAL A 56 3.95 7.72 -5.34
CA VAL A 56 4.89 8.82 -5.10
C VAL A 56 4.33 10.09 -5.69
N LEU A 57 3.78 10.04 -6.92
CA LEU A 57 3.17 11.19 -7.56
C LEU A 57 1.94 11.70 -6.78
N MET A 58 1.11 10.80 -6.28
CA MET A 58 -0.05 11.13 -5.44
C MET A 58 0.36 11.93 -4.19
N TYR A 59 1.38 11.46 -3.46
CA TYR A 59 1.89 12.16 -2.28
C TYR A 59 2.77 13.37 -2.61
N TYR A 60 3.41 13.39 -3.78
CA TYR A 60 4.20 14.52 -4.26
C TYR A 60 3.34 15.74 -4.57
N ASN A 61 2.08 15.51 -5.00
CA ASN A 61 1.05 16.54 -5.14
C ASN A 61 1.57 17.76 -5.91
N ASP A 62 2.04 17.50 -7.13
CA ASP A 62 2.52 18.50 -8.09
C ASP A 62 3.53 19.52 -7.53
N GLY A 63 4.43 19.05 -6.66
CA GLY A 63 5.52 19.85 -6.08
C GLY A 63 5.20 20.44 -4.71
N ARG A 64 4.01 20.14 -4.15
CA ARG A 64 3.61 20.52 -2.80
C ARG A 64 3.27 19.26 -1.99
N PRO A 65 4.27 18.49 -1.57
CA PRO A 65 4.03 17.13 -1.10
C PRO A 65 3.29 17.09 0.25
N TYR A 66 2.48 16.06 0.44
CA TYR A 66 1.85 15.74 1.73
C TYR A 66 2.83 14.97 2.65
N LEU A 67 4.02 15.53 2.91
CA LEU A 67 5.05 14.88 3.70
C LEU A 67 4.63 14.66 5.16
N ASP A 68 3.98 15.63 5.78
CA ASP A 68 3.56 15.54 7.18
C ASP A 68 2.55 14.40 7.39
N ASP A 69 1.60 14.21 6.48
CA ASP A 69 0.67 13.07 6.50
C ASP A 69 1.40 11.73 6.38
N LEU A 70 2.38 11.65 5.48
CA LEU A 70 3.13 10.42 5.27
C LEU A 70 4.07 10.10 6.44
N VAL A 71 4.65 11.11 7.08
CA VAL A 71 5.45 10.98 8.31
C VAL A 71 4.57 10.56 9.48
N GLY A 72 3.39 11.17 9.64
CA GLY A 72 2.40 10.78 10.64
C GLY A 72 1.99 9.32 10.49
N TYR A 73 1.71 8.89 9.26
CA TYR A 73 1.42 7.50 8.96
C TYR A 73 2.61 6.56 9.21
N PHE A 74 3.83 6.93 8.80
CA PHE A 74 5.02 6.15 9.13
C PHE A 74 5.15 5.94 10.64
N ASN A 75 5.01 7.00 11.43
CA ASN A 75 5.11 6.94 12.89
C ASN A 75 4.03 6.04 13.48
N ALA A 76 2.77 6.15 13.01
CA ALA A 76 1.68 5.27 13.44
C ALA A 76 1.97 3.79 13.13
N THR A 77 2.52 3.48 11.95
CA THR A 77 2.88 2.10 11.60
C THR A 77 4.04 1.55 12.44
N VAL A 78 5.02 2.39 12.80
CA VAL A 78 6.12 2.01 13.71
C VAL A 78 5.59 1.79 15.13
N ALA A 79 4.72 2.67 15.61
CA ALA A 79 4.12 2.56 16.93
C ALA A 79 3.29 1.28 17.06
N GLU A 80 2.41 1.01 16.09
CA GLU A 80 1.58 -0.21 16.07
C GLU A 80 2.41 -1.48 15.90
N TRP A 81 3.49 -1.44 15.12
CA TRP A 81 4.39 -2.59 14.99
C TRP A 81 5.06 -2.93 16.33
N ARG A 82 5.49 -1.90 17.07
CA ARG A 82 6.11 -2.07 18.38
C ARG A 82 5.09 -2.49 19.44
N SER A 83 3.87 -1.95 19.41
CA SER A 83 2.81 -2.31 20.37
C SER A 83 2.44 -3.80 20.28
N ARG A 84 2.54 -4.39 19.08
CA ARG A 84 2.37 -5.84 18.85
C ARG A 84 3.57 -6.70 19.28
N GLY A 85 4.60 -6.10 19.89
CA GLY A 85 5.77 -6.81 20.42
C GLY A 85 6.87 -7.08 19.39
N PHE A 86 6.78 -6.51 18.19
CA PHE A 86 7.81 -6.72 17.16
C PHE A 86 8.96 -5.70 17.28
N ALA A 87 10.18 -6.16 17.01
CA ALA A 87 11.36 -5.31 16.95
C ALA A 87 11.32 -4.35 15.73
N ASN A 88 11.73 -3.10 15.92
CA ASN A 88 11.80 -2.09 14.87
C ASN A 88 13.22 -1.53 14.72
N ASN A 89 13.75 -1.58 13.49
CA ASN A 89 15.07 -1.06 13.09
C ASN A 89 14.98 -0.01 11.97
N ILE A 90 13.79 0.54 11.72
CA ILE A 90 13.56 1.57 10.69
C ILE A 90 13.18 2.87 11.39
N SER A 91 13.80 3.98 10.99
CA SER A 91 13.48 5.34 11.45
C SER A 91 13.60 6.34 10.29
N LEU A 92 13.14 7.56 10.50
CA LEU A 92 13.32 8.69 9.57
C LEU A 92 14.44 9.65 10.00
N ALA A 93 15.14 9.35 11.10
CA ALA A 93 16.13 10.25 11.71
C ALA A 93 17.24 10.67 10.72
N ASP A 94 17.62 9.78 9.81
CA ASP A 94 18.62 10.01 8.76
C ASP A 94 18.19 11.05 7.72
N VAL A 95 16.89 11.33 7.59
CA VAL A 95 16.35 12.27 6.59
C VAL A 95 15.45 13.35 7.19
N GLU A 96 15.29 13.38 8.51
CA GLU A 96 14.45 14.33 9.21
C GLU A 96 14.82 15.81 8.93
N PRO A 97 16.10 16.21 8.88
CA PRO A 97 16.46 17.58 8.46
C PRO A 97 15.97 17.91 7.04
N LEU A 98 16.02 16.94 6.12
CA LEU A 98 15.57 17.13 4.74
C LEU A 98 14.05 17.27 4.67
N ILE A 99 13.31 16.44 5.40
CA ILE A 99 11.84 16.54 5.52
C ILE A 99 11.46 17.96 5.99
N ARG A 100 12.09 18.46 7.05
CA ARG A 100 11.82 19.81 7.60
C ARG A 100 12.18 20.95 6.65
N SER A 101 13.11 20.71 5.72
CA SER A 101 13.52 21.71 4.73
C SER A 101 12.52 21.90 3.59
N VAL A 102 11.61 20.94 3.40
CA VAL A 102 10.62 20.95 2.31
C VAL A 102 9.31 21.58 2.79
N ARG A 103 8.83 22.59 2.04
CA ARG A 103 7.47 23.13 2.24
C ARG A 103 6.43 22.23 1.59
N GLY A 104 5.65 21.54 2.42
CA GLY A 104 4.57 20.64 1.99
C GLY A 104 3.19 21.30 1.88
N ALA A 105 2.20 20.51 1.43
CA ALA A 105 0.79 20.83 1.57
C ALA A 105 0.26 20.28 2.91
N ALA A 106 -0.65 21.02 3.54
CA ALA A 106 -1.39 20.55 4.72
C ALA A 106 -2.46 19.52 4.31
N GLY A 107 -2.89 18.69 5.26
CA GLY A 107 -3.92 17.67 5.04
C GLY A 107 -3.36 16.38 4.44
N THR A 108 -4.18 15.69 3.65
CA THR A 108 -3.88 14.34 3.16
C THR A 108 -4.39 14.14 1.74
N PRO A 109 -3.73 13.31 0.90
CA PRO A 109 -4.29 12.91 -0.39
C PRO A 109 -5.40 11.84 -0.23
N ILE A 110 -5.57 11.29 0.98
CA ILE A 110 -6.52 10.22 1.25
C ILE A 110 -7.93 10.79 1.37
N THR A 111 -8.78 10.46 0.41
CA THR A 111 -10.23 10.75 0.46
C THR A 111 -10.99 9.52 0.91
N HIS A 112 -12.29 9.67 1.18
CA HIS A 112 -13.15 8.54 1.49
C HIS A 112 -13.15 7.46 0.39
N VAL A 113 -13.11 7.84 -0.89
CA VAL A 113 -12.97 6.89 -2.01
C VAL A 113 -11.68 6.07 -1.87
N HIS A 114 -10.58 6.68 -1.44
CA HIS A 114 -9.34 5.93 -1.18
C HIS A 114 -9.51 4.94 -0.04
N GLU A 115 -10.17 5.32 1.05
CA GLU A 115 -10.43 4.43 2.19
C GLU A 115 -11.16 3.16 1.73
N VAL A 116 -12.25 3.32 0.98
CA VAL A 116 -13.05 2.21 0.43
C VAL A 116 -12.19 1.32 -0.47
N GLU A 117 -11.41 1.90 -1.38
CA GLU A 117 -10.57 1.11 -2.29
C GLU A 117 -9.41 0.40 -1.57
N TYR A 118 -8.87 0.99 -0.51
CA TYR A 118 -7.91 0.29 0.34
C TYR A 118 -8.57 -0.88 1.09
N ARG A 119 -9.75 -0.70 1.68
CA ARG A 119 -10.49 -1.79 2.33
C ARG A 119 -10.78 -2.93 1.34
N ARG A 120 -11.21 -2.57 0.12
CA ARG A 120 -11.43 -3.52 -0.98
C ARG A 120 -10.19 -4.34 -1.30
N ILE A 121 -9.05 -3.70 -1.53
CA ILE A 121 -7.79 -4.40 -1.79
C ILE A 121 -7.40 -5.29 -0.62
N LEU A 122 -7.51 -4.77 0.60
CA LEU A 122 -7.13 -5.50 1.81
C LEU A 122 -7.97 -6.78 1.97
N LEU A 123 -9.28 -6.72 1.70
CA LEU A 123 -10.14 -7.90 1.64
C LEU A 123 -9.67 -8.92 0.60
N LEU A 124 -9.28 -8.50 -0.61
CA LEU A 124 -8.74 -9.43 -1.62
C LEU A 124 -7.44 -10.12 -1.20
N LYS A 125 -6.72 -9.43 -0.33
CA LYS A 125 -5.38 -9.73 0.09
C LYS A 125 -5.38 -10.70 1.28
N GLU A 126 -6.24 -10.53 2.29
CA GLU A 126 -6.46 -11.47 3.42
C GLU A 126 -7.92 -11.39 3.92
N PRO A 127 -8.89 -12.02 3.25
CA PRO A 127 -10.29 -11.73 3.50
C PRO A 127 -10.69 -11.97 4.96
N CYS A 128 -10.29 -13.10 5.55
CA CYS A 128 -10.67 -13.44 6.93
C CYS A 128 -10.12 -12.49 8.00
N HIS A 129 -8.92 -11.91 7.79
CA HIS A 129 -8.43 -10.88 8.70
C HIS A 129 -9.33 -9.64 8.63
N TYR A 130 -9.61 -9.18 7.40
CA TYR A 130 -10.30 -7.91 7.19
C TYR A 130 -11.82 -7.97 7.39
N LEU A 131 -12.45 -9.13 7.19
CA LEU A 131 -13.85 -9.37 7.58
C LEU A 131 -14.06 -9.23 9.08
N ARG A 132 -13.08 -9.60 9.91
CA ARG A 132 -13.13 -9.39 11.37
C ARG A 132 -12.70 -7.98 11.78
N ARG A 133 -12.07 -7.24 10.86
CA ARG A 133 -11.44 -5.96 11.16
C ARG A 133 -12.36 -4.78 10.91
N PHE A 134 -13.05 -4.81 9.78
CA PHE A 134 -13.91 -3.72 9.33
C PHE A 134 -15.31 -3.87 9.93
N SER A 135 -16.00 -2.75 10.12
CA SER A 135 -17.37 -2.76 10.62
C SER A 135 -18.34 -3.33 9.57
N GLY A 136 -19.55 -3.68 10.00
CA GLY A 136 -20.61 -4.11 9.08
C GLY A 136 -20.88 -3.06 7.99
N GLU A 137 -20.99 -1.79 8.37
CA GLU A 137 -21.19 -0.66 7.45
C GLU A 137 -20.03 -0.52 6.45
N GLU A 138 -18.78 -0.63 6.91
CA GLU A 138 -17.59 -0.54 6.05
C GLU A 138 -17.53 -1.71 5.05
N LEU A 139 -17.96 -2.92 5.46
CA LEU A 139 -18.05 -4.08 4.58
C LEU A 139 -19.19 -3.95 3.58
N GLU A 140 -20.38 -3.53 4.03
CA GLU A 140 -21.53 -3.28 3.18
C GLU A 140 -21.23 -2.24 2.09
N GLU A 141 -20.51 -1.17 2.45
CA GLU A 141 -20.07 -0.16 1.49
C GLU A 141 -19.16 -0.78 0.42
N VAL A 142 -18.14 -1.54 0.82
CA VAL A 142 -17.25 -2.21 -0.15
C VAL A 142 -18.06 -3.18 -1.02
N PHE A 143 -18.97 -3.94 -0.45
CA PHE A 143 -19.74 -4.95 -1.19
C PHE A 143 -20.74 -4.36 -2.17
N ASN A 144 -21.28 -3.16 -1.88
CA ASN A 144 -22.36 -2.56 -2.65
C ASN A 144 -21.92 -1.38 -3.53
N THR A 145 -20.62 -1.07 -3.55
CA THR A 145 -20.02 -0.08 -4.46
C THR A 145 -19.12 -0.75 -5.50
N GLU A 146 -19.15 -0.22 -6.72
CA GLU A 146 -18.24 -0.64 -7.78
C GLU A 146 -16.83 -0.08 -7.55
N PRO A 147 -15.76 -0.82 -7.90
CA PRO A 147 -14.39 -0.35 -7.71
C PRO A 147 -14.09 0.91 -8.53
N VAL A 148 -13.57 1.95 -7.88
CA VAL A 148 -13.13 3.18 -8.57
C VAL A 148 -11.63 3.12 -8.86
N PRO A 149 -11.17 3.19 -10.12
CA PRO A 149 -9.75 3.06 -10.45
C PRO A 149 -8.92 4.25 -9.92
N ILE A 150 -7.98 3.95 -9.03
CA ILE A 150 -7.01 4.90 -8.47
C ILE A 150 -5.60 4.39 -8.76
N LYS A 151 -4.84 5.16 -9.55
CA LYS A 151 -3.47 4.82 -9.96
C LYS A 151 -2.57 4.64 -8.73
N GLY A 152 -1.88 3.51 -8.64
CA GLY A 152 -1.01 3.18 -7.50
C GLY A 152 -1.72 2.58 -6.30
N VAL A 153 -3.05 2.45 -6.36
CA VAL A 153 -3.86 1.81 -5.33
C VAL A 153 -4.40 0.48 -5.87
N ASN A 154 -5.39 0.53 -6.77
CA ASN A 154 -6.21 -0.63 -7.13
C ASN A 154 -6.31 -0.93 -8.62
N THR A 155 -5.65 -0.20 -9.54
CA THR A 155 -5.90 -0.39 -10.99
C THR A 155 -5.70 -1.82 -11.52
N TRP A 156 -4.90 -2.65 -10.83
CA TRP A 156 -4.72 -4.06 -11.15
C TRP A 156 -5.95 -4.94 -10.82
N ILE A 157 -6.92 -4.44 -10.04
CA ILE A 157 -8.13 -5.18 -9.69
C ILE A 157 -8.92 -5.57 -10.93
N PHE A 158 -8.85 -4.74 -11.97
CA PHE A 158 -9.54 -4.97 -13.24
C PHE A 158 -8.90 -6.10 -14.06
N ASP A 159 -7.63 -6.45 -13.80
CA ASP A 159 -6.98 -7.61 -14.40
C ASP A 159 -7.47 -8.94 -13.77
N VAL A 160 -8.09 -8.87 -12.60
CA VAL A 160 -8.61 -10.03 -11.84
C VAL A 160 -10.10 -9.88 -11.49
N TYR A 161 -10.83 -9.10 -12.29
CA TYR A 161 -12.17 -8.61 -11.97
C TYR A 161 -13.18 -9.74 -11.73
N ASP A 162 -13.14 -10.81 -12.51
CA ASP A 162 -14.03 -11.96 -12.34
C ASP A 162 -13.79 -12.67 -11.00
N SER A 163 -12.53 -12.79 -10.59
CA SER A 163 -12.19 -13.39 -9.29
C SER A 163 -12.62 -12.50 -8.14
N TYR A 164 -12.47 -11.18 -8.31
CA TYR A 164 -12.98 -10.19 -7.38
C TYR A 164 -14.51 -10.31 -7.22
N ARG A 165 -15.28 -10.32 -8.32
CA ARG A 165 -16.75 -10.46 -8.28
C ARG A 165 -17.18 -11.74 -7.58
N ARG A 166 -16.55 -12.87 -7.92
CA ARG A 166 -16.83 -14.16 -7.26
C ARG A 166 -16.63 -14.09 -5.75
N LEU A 167 -15.53 -13.51 -5.27
CA LEU A 167 -15.33 -13.34 -3.84
C LEU A 167 -16.46 -12.51 -3.22
N ILE A 168 -16.82 -11.38 -3.82
CA ILE A 168 -17.86 -10.51 -3.27
C ILE A 168 -19.21 -11.23 -3.22
N ASP A 169 -19.56 -12.00 -4.26
CA ASP A 169 -20.78 -12.81 -4.27
C ASP A 169 -20.77 -13.88 -3.17
N GLU A 170 -19.62 -14.54 -2.94
CA GLU A 170 -19.46 -15.51 -1.86
C GLU A 170 -19.60 -14.85 -0.48
N LEU A 171 -18.94 -13.71 -0.26
CA LEU A 171 -19.02 -12.97 1.00
C LEU A 171 -20.44 -12.45 1.27
N LYS A 172 -21.14 -11.92 0.26
CA LYS A 172 -22.55 -11.53 0.35
C LYS A 172 -23.48 -12.69 0.70
N SER A 173 -23.16 -13.90 0.25
CA SER A 173 -23.91 -15.11 0.59
C SER A 173 -23.67 -15.63 2.02
N GLY A 174 -22.84 -14.93 2.82
CA GLY A 174 -22.47 -15.35 4.17
C GLY A 174 -21.37 -16.42 4.22
N ARG A 175 -20.80 -16.79 3.07
CA ARG A 175 -19.67 -17.73 3.03
C ARG A 175 -18.38 -17.01 3.40
N THR A 176 -17.60 -17.62 4.29
CA THR A 176 -16.29 -17.09 4.68
C THR A 176 -15.19 -17.73 3.83
N VAL A 177 -14.54 -16.93 2.97
CA VAL A 177 -13.44 -17.37 2.11
C VAL A 177 -12.13 -16.83 2.67
N CYS A 178 -11.23 -17.69 3.14
CA CYS A 178 -9.96 -17.24 3.75
C CYS A 178 -8.75 -17.25 2.80
N SER A 179 -8.93 -17.63 1.54
CA SER A 179 -7.83 -17.64 0.56
C SER A 179 -7.60 -16.26 -0.04
N SER A 180 -6.34 -15.84 -0.12
CA SER A 180 -5.96 -14.69 -0.95
C SER A 180 -6.27 -14.99 -2.42
N ILE A 181 -7.08 -14.15 -3.04
CA ILE A 181 -7.32 -14.20 -4.50
C ILE A 181 -6.30 -13.38 -5.30
N PHE A 182 -5.35 -12.73 -4.63
CA PHE A 182 -4.25 -12.10 -5.33
C PHE A 182 -3.43 -13.16 -6.09
N PRO A 183 -3.22 -13.04 -7.42
CA PRO A 183 -2.45 -14.01 -8.16
C PRO A 183 -1.06 -14.13 -7.53
N LYS A 184 -0.67 -15.36 -7.17
CA LYS A 184 0.71 -15.64 -6.79
C LYS A 184 1.55 -15.26 -8.01
N ALA A 185 2.62 -14.48 -7.80
CA ALA A 185 3.58 -14.21 -8.87
C ALA A 185 3.94 -15.56 -9.51
N PRO A 186 3.99 -15.67 -10.85
CA PRO A 186 4.35 -16.92 -11.49
C PRO A 186 5.66 -17.38 -10.87
N SER A 187 5.68 -18.61 -10.34
CA SER A 187 6.90 -19.23 -9.87
C SER A 187 7.91 -19.14 -11.01
N ARG A 188 9.12 -18.64 -10.74
CA ARG A 188 10.22 -18.71 -11.71
C ARG A 188 10.50 -20.18 -12.00
N ALA A 189 9.74 -20.77 -12.91
CA ALA A 189 10.10 -22.02 -13.55
C ALA A 189 11.44 -21.78 -14.24
N SER A 190 12.41 -22.59 -13.88
CA SER A 190 13.76 -22.67 -14.41
C SER A 190 13.79 -22.39 -15.91
N ARG A 191 14.44 -21.29 -16.31
CA ARG A 191 14.92 -21.13 -17.69
C ARG A 191 15.99 -22.20 -17.90
N SER A 192 15.60 -23.35 -18.44
CA SER A 192 16.54 -24.27 -19.07
C SER A 192 17.20 -23.52 -20.23
N ILE A 193 18.47 -23.20 -20.06
CA ILE A 193 19.31 -22.62 -21.10
C ILE A 193 19.41 -23.67 -22.20
N GLY A 194 18.76 -23.41 -23.34
CA GLY A 194 18.93 -24.19 -24.56
C GLY A 194 20.40 -24.14 -24.99
N GLY A 195 21.04 -25.30 -24.98
CA GLY A 195 22.40 -25.48 -25.48
C GLY A 195 22.48 -25.11 -26.97
N ARG A 196 23.46 -24.28 -27.30
CA ARG A 196 23.87 -24.02 -28.69
C ARG A 196 24.54 -25.29 -29.22
N SER A 197 23.93 -25.95 -30.20
CA SER A 197 24.65 -26.84 -31.11
C SER A 197 25.53 -25.99 -32.04
N ARG A 198 26.83 -26.23 -32.00
CA ARG A 198 27.74 -25.94 -33.11
C ARG A 198 27.55 -27.04 -34.15
N ALA A 199 27.43 -26.65 -35.41
CA ALA A 199 27.55 -27.53 -36.57
C ALA A 199 28.77 -27.05 -37.39
N PRO A 200 29.34 -27.94 -38.23
CA PRO A 200 30.78 -28.20 -38.34
C PRO A 200 31.61 -27.10 -38.98
#